data_AF-A0A167FE37-F1
#
_entry.id   AF-A0A167FE37-F1
#
_cell.length_a   1.000
_cell.length_b   1.000
_cell.length_c   1.000
_cell.angle_alpha   90.00
_cell.angle_beta   90.00
_cell.angle_gamma   90.00
#
_symmetry.space_group_name_H-M   'P 1'
#
loop_
_entity.id
_entity.type
_entity.pdbx_description
1 polymer ?
#
loop_
_entity_poly.entity_id
_entity_poly.type
_entity_poly.pdbx_seq_one_letter_code
_entity_poly.pdbx_strand_id
1 'polypeptide(L)'
;MTLKSTGKVIAVLSLTTLTACMSTSSSPYLKSSISEGVGPLEVRAPYANYVNYFGYVDATVQPEGVYKGKDTYYLYAWVPAAVDEIGISMQSPVESQPTDKDFVHTNFAPGMEKDKAKFFDTYIVFDRMNIIDSKSIAQGGKVLQPLGYNDDTRELPANPSGAYYNSLLRQTTNLNNPTESLVRGVYRISFTSFRSQVEGSFEATIGTNVPGVKIAASLEELHQLVNDGNL
;
A
#
# COMPACT_ATOMS: atom_id res chain seq x y z
N MET A 1 8.03 -52.72 -47.94
CA MET A 1 7.49 -51.38 -48.24
C MET A 1 7.54 -50.60 -46.94
N THR A 2 8.48 -49.67 -46.85
CA THR A 2 8.84 -48.95 -45.62
C THR A 2 8.04 -47.66 -45.58
N LEU A 3 7.21 -47.45 -44.54
CA LEU A 3 6.65 -46.13 -44.25
C LEU A 3 7.28 -45.59 -42.96
N LYS A 4 8.15 -44.60 -43.16
CA LYS A 4 8.59 -43.66 -42.13
C LYS A 4 7.42 -42.72 -41.82
N SER A 5 6.96 -42.70 -40.56
CA SER A 5 6.08 -41.64 -40.06
C SER A 5 6.92 -40.64 -39.27
N THR A 6 7.35 -39.59 -39.96
CA THR A 6 7.96 -38.39 -39.38
C THR A 6 6.95 -37.27 -39.51
N GLY A 7 6.64 -36.55 -38.44
CA GLY A 7 6.17 -35.17 -38.56
C GLY A 7 4.97 -34.77 -37.72
N LYS A 8 5.29 -34.11 -36.60
CA LYS A 8 4.59 -32.95 -36.04
C LYS A 8 3.13 -33.16 -35.60
N VAL A 9 3.00 -33.51 -34.32
CA VAL A 9 1.83 -33.15 -33.52
C VAL A 9 1.69 -31.63 -33.57
N ILE A 10 0.68 -31.14 -34.31
CA ILE A 10 0.24 -29.75 -34.21
C ILE A 10 -0.44 -29.63 -32.85
N ALA A 11 0.31 -29.16 -31.86
CA ALA A 11 -0.28 -28.65 -30.63
C ALA A 11 -1.04 -27.37 -31.01
N VAL A 12 -2.35 -27.50 -31.16
CA VAL A 12 -3.28 -26.37 -31.21
C VAL A 12 -3.11 -25.65 -29.88
N LEU A 13 -2.35 -24.54 -29.87
CA LEU A 13 -2.41 -23.57 -28.79
C LEU A 13 -3.83 -23.01 -28.81
N SER A 14 -4.70 -23.58 -27.99
CA SER A 14 -5.93 -22.94 -27.58
C SER A 14 -5.55 -21.64 -26.91
N LEU A 15 -5.71 -20.54 -27.64
CA LEU A 15 -5.68 -19.18 -27.11
C LEU A 15 -6.90 -19.06 -26.19
N THR A 16 -6.76 -19.54 -24.96
CA THR A 16 -7.69 -19.19 -23.88
C THR A 16 -7.48 -17.71 -23.67
N THR A 17 -8.34 -16.89 -24.27
CA THR A 17 -8.52 -15.50 -23.89
C THR A 17 -8.81 -15.51 -22.40
N LEU A 18 -7.80 -15.17 -21.60
CA LEU A 18 -8.02 -14.71 -20.23
C LEU A 18 -8.81 -13.42 -20.39
N THR A 19 -10.14 -13.53 -20.50
CA THR A 19 -11.04 -12.44 -20.22
C THR A 19 -10.78 -12.13 -18.77
N ALA A 20 -9.87 -11.19 -18.52
CA ALA A 20 -9.70 -10.56 -17.24
C ALA A 20 -11.09 -10.07 -16.85
N CYS A 21 -11.75 -10.82 -15.98
CA CYS A 21 -12.84 -10.27 -15.20
C CYS A 21 -12.18 -9.16 -14.40
N MET A 22 -12.28 -7.93 -14.90
CA MET A 22 -12.00 -6.73 -14.12
C MET A 22 -13.14 -6.61 -13.11
N SER A 23 -13.14 -7.52 -12.13
CA SER A 23 -13.79 -7.27 -10.86
C SER A 23 -13.07 -6.08 -10.26
N THR A 24 -13.80 -4.99 -10.12
CA THR A 24 -13.40 -3.69 -9.55
C THR A 24 -13.11 -3.80 -8.05
N SER A 25 -12.15 -4.62 -7.68
CA SER A 25 -11.49 -4.56 -6.38
C SER A 25 -10.23 -3.68 -6.52
N SER A 26 -10.15 -2.61 -5.75
CA SER A 26 -8.91 -1.89 -5.38
C SER A 26 -7.70 -2.84 -5.33
N SER A 27 -6.64 -2.75 -6.14
CA SER A 27 -6.06 -1.62 -6.88
C SER A 27 -5.23 -2.15 -8.07
N PRO A 28 -5.55 -1.80 -9.34
CA PRO A 28 -4.70 -2.10 -10.50
C PRO A 28 -3.51 -1.14 -10.65
N TYR A 29 -3.37 -0.12 -9.80
CA TYR A 29 -2.34 0.91 -9.95
C TYR A 29 -1.04 0.58 -9.21
N LEU A 30 -1.13 0.10 -7.96
CA LEU A 30 0.07 -0.28 -7.22
C LEU A 30 0.59 -1.63 -7.72
N LYS A 31 1.70 -1.59 -8.44
CA LYS A 31 2.44 -2.77 -8.92
C LYS A 31 3.86 -2.77 -8.37
N SER A 32 4.56 -3.90 -8.42
CA SER A 32 5.94 -4.01 -7.98
C SER A 32 6.92 -3.22 -8.86
N SER A 33 8.16 -3.03 -8.42
CA SER A 33 9.22 -2.45 -9.24
C SER A 33 9.71 -3.40 -10.34
N ILE A 34 9.40 -4.69 -10.21
CA ILE A 34 9.72 -5.72 -11.20
C ILE A 34 8.94 -5.42 -12.47
N SER A 35 9.65 -5.10 -13.55
CA SER A 35 9.06 -4.80 -14.85
C SER A 35 9.74 -5.55 -15.99
N GLU A 36 8.96 -5.81 -17.03
CA GLU A 36 9.43 -6.33 -18.30
C GLU A 36 8.97 -5.41 -19.44
N GLY A 37 9.87 -5.17 -20.39
CA GLY A 37 9.56 -4.46 -21.62
C GLY A 37 8.90 -5.39 -22.63
N VAL A 38 7.66 -5.09 -23.03
CA VAL A 38 6.93 -5.80 -24.09
C VAL A 38 6.70 -4.83 -25.24
N GLY A 39 7.64 -4.80 -26.18
CA GLY A 39 7.63 -3.83 -27.28
C GLY A 39 7.81 -2.39 -26.76
N PRO A 40 6.96 -1.42 -27.14
CA PRO A 40 7.05 -0.04 -26.65
C PRO A 40 6.44 0.15 -25.24
N LEU A 41 5.93 -0.92 -24.62
CA LEU A 41 5.24 -0.87 -23.33
C LEU A 41 6.14 -1.46 -22.23
N GLU A 42 6.17 -0.80 -21.07
CA GLU A 42 6.72 -1.37 -19.84
C GLU A 42 5.57 -1.94 -19.00
N VAL A 43 5.64 -3.22 -18.67
CA VAL A 43 4.63 -3.90 -17.85
C VAL A 43 5.24 -4.25 -16.50
N ARG A 44 4.62 -3.78 -15.42
CA ARG A 44 5.01 -4.11 -14.04
C ARG A 44 4.25 -5.33 -13.53
N ALA A 45 4.92 -6.22 -12.81
CA ALA A 45 4.28 -7.35 -12.14
C ALA A 45 3.45 -6.86 -10.93
N PRO A 46 2.26 -7.42 -10.68
CA PRO A 46 1.50 -7.11 -9.46
C PRO A 46 2.22 -7.67 -8.22
N TYR A 47 1.89 -7.15 -7.04
CA TYR A 47 2.26 -7.79 -5.78
C TYR A 47 1.45 -9.06 -5.58
N ALA A 48 2.01 -10.02 -4.84
CA ALA A 48 1.28 -11.24 -4.50
C ALA A 48 0.14 -10.99 -3.49
N ASN A 49 0.29 -9.98 -2.62
CA ASN A 49 -0.67 -9.64 -1.59
C ASN A 49 -0.87 -8.13 -1.51
N TYR A 50 -2.11 -7.74 -1.23
CA TYR A 50 -2.53 -6.36 -1.04
C TYR A 50 -3.30 -6.24 0.27
N VAL A 51 -3.08 -5.14 0.97
CA VAL A 51 -3.88 -4.73 2.13
C VAL A 51 -4.25 -3.27 1.92
N ASN A 52 -5.55 -2.97 1.95
CA ASN A 52 -6.04 -1.60 1.86
C ASN A 52 -6.55 -1.12 3.21
N TYR A 53 -6.38 0.17 3.44
CA TYR A 53 -6.91 0.91 4.58
C TYR A 53 -7.67 2.12 4.06
N PHE A 54 -8.92 2.24 4.47
CA PHE A 54 -9.81 3.36 4.15
C PHE A 54 -10.00 4.22 5.39
N GLY A 55 -9.67 5.51 5.25
CA GLY A 55 -9.80 6.47 6.33
C GLY A 55 -10.33 7.82 5.85
N TYR A 56 -10.72 8.65 6.82
CA TYR A 56 -11.11 10.03 6.58
C TYR A 56 -10.46 10.92 7.62
N VAL A 57 -9.87 12.04 7.22
CA VAL A 57 -9.33 13.04 8.17
C VAL A 57 -10.23 14.27 8.15
N ASP A 58 -10.63 14.73 9.33
CA ASP A 58 -11.32 16.01 9.50
C ASP A 58 -10.84 16.68 10.78
N ALA A 59 -11.38 17.86 11.09
CA ALA A 59 -10.97 18.65 12.26
C ALA A 59 -11.11 17.93 13.62
N THR A 60 -11.81 16.79 13.70
CA THR A 60 -11.92 15.98 14.93
C THR A 60 -10.75 15.02 15.11
N VAL A 61 -10.05 14.66 14.02
CA VAL A 61 -8.89 13.76 14.04
C VAL A 61 -7.66 14.57 14.42
N GLN A 62 -7.05 14.22 15.55
CA GLN A 62 -5.84 14.90 16.03
C GLN A 62 -4.61 14.33 15.31
N PRO A 63 -3.68 15.18 14.86
CA PRO A 63 -2.42 14.70 14.30
C PRO A 63 -1.54 14.07 15.39
N GLU A 64 -0.94 12.93 15.07
CA GLU A 64 -0.07 12.19 15.97
C GLU A 64 1.36 12.72 16.01
N GLY A 65 1.74 13.60 15.08
CA GLY A 65 3.03 14.27 15.11
C GLY A 65 3.20 15.38 14.09
N VAL A 66 4.46 15.79 13.92
CA VAL A 66 4.85 16.87 13.01
C VAL A 66 6.02 16.43 12.14
N TYR A 67 5.88 16.56 10.81
CA TYR A 67 6.94 16.32 9.85
C TYR A 67 7.23 17.60 9.08
N LYS A 68 8.44 18.14 9.22
CA LYS A 68 8.88 19.39 8.58
C LYS A 68 7.90 20.56 8.79
N GLY A 69 7.35 20.67 10.00
CA GLY A 69 6.41 21.74 10.37
C GLY A 69 4.98 21.54 9.87
N LYS A 70 4.62 20.33 9.40
CA LYS A 70 3.27 19.97 8.99
C LYS A 70 2.69 18.88 9.89
N ASP A 71 1.40 19.02 10.21
CA ASP A 71 0.61 18.00 10.92
C ASP A 71 0.68 16.67 10.18
N THR A 72 0.96 15.61 10.92
CA THR A 72 1.25 14.29 10.38
C THR A 72 0.46 13.23 11.11
N TYR A 73 -0.08 12.30 10.33
CA TYR A 73 -0.92 11.22 10.78
C TYR A 73 -0.23 9.89 10.53
N TYR A 74 -0.54 8.87 11.33
CA TYR A 74 0.17 7.60 11.28
C TYR A 74 -0.73 6.43 10.91
N LEU A 75 -0.18 5.53 10.10
CA LEU A 75 -0.61 4.13 10.01
C LEU A 75 0.57 3.26 10.41
N TYR A 76 0.27 2.11 11.00
CA TYR A 76 1.26 1.12 11.38
C TYR A 76 1.04 -0.17 10.62
N ALA A 77 2.11 -0.71 10.06
CA ALA A 77 2.10 -1.95 9.29
C ALA A 77 2.96 -3.00 9.97
N TRP A 78 2.39 -4.18 10.22
CA TRP A 78 3.13 -5.36 10.65
C TRP A 78 3.53 -6.19 9.43
N VAL A 79 4.82 -6.48 9.29
CA VAL A 79 5.35 -7.39 8.27
C VAL A 79 5.86 -8.65 8.97
N PRO A 80 5.30 -9.84 8.69
CA PRO A 80 5.56 -11.05 9.49
C PRO A 80 6.90 -11.74 9.20
N ALA A 81 7.50 -11.46 8.04
CA ALA A 81 8.72 -12.09 7.54
C ALA A 81 9.57 -11.08 6.76
N ALA A 82 10.80 -11.46 6.38
CA ALA A 82 11.59 -10.65 5.47
C ALA A 82 10.96 -10.61 4.08
N VAL A 83 11.09 -9.47 3.39
CA VAL A 83 10.52 -9.21 2.08
C VAL A 83 11.55 -8.58 1.14
N ASP A 84 11.35 -8.78 -0.15
CA ASP A 84 12.15 -8.18 -1.22
C ASP A 84 11.72 -6.74 -1.51
N GLU A 85 10.42 -6.47 -1.43
CA GLU A 85 9.83 -5.16 -1.68
C GLU A 85 8.56 -4.92 -0.84
N ILE A 86 8.37 -3.67 -0.41
CA ILE A 86 7.11 -3.15 0.10
C ILE A 86 6.70 -1.96 -0.77
N GLY A 87 5.56 -2.09 -1.43
CA GLY A 87 4.88 -1.00 -2.12
C GLY A 87 3.90 -0.31 -1.19
N ILE A 88 3.87 1.01 -1.23
CA ILE A 88 2.90 1.83 -0.50
C ILE A 88 2.34 2.84 -1.49
N SER A 89 1.03 2.89 -1.64
CA SER A 89 0.35 4.00 -2.31
C SER A 89 -0.63 4.67 -1.38
N MET A 90 -0.79 5.97 -1.51
CA MET A 90 -1.84 6.73 -0.85
C MET A 90 -2.55 7.60 -1.87
N GLN A 91 -3.87 7.51 -1.89
CA GLN A 91 -4.74 8.24 -2.81
C GLN A 91 -5.76 9.07 -2.03
N SER A 92 -5.96 10.32 -2.43
CA SER A 92 -7.02 11.18 -1.89
C SER A 92 -7.66 12.02 -3.01
N PRO A 93 -9.01 12.06 -3.10
CA PRO A 93 -9.96 11.33 -2.29
C PRO A 93 -9.96 9.84 -2.65
N VAL A 94 -10.72 9.05 -1.89
CA VAL A 94 -10.96 7.65 -2.23
C VAL A 94 -11.83 7.55 -3.49
N GLU A 95 -11.38 6.79 -4.48
CA GLU A 95 -12.16 6.47 -5.69
C GLU A 95 -12.79 5.07 -5.64
N SER A 96 -12.19 4.15 -4.88
CA SER A 96 -12.62 2.76 -4.77
C SER A 96 -13.63 2.55 -3.64
N GLN A 97 -14.38 1.45 -3.70
CA GLN A 97 -15.25 1.04 -2.59
C GLN A 97 -14.52 -0.01 -1.75
N PRO A 98 -14.55 0.10 -0.40
CA PRO A 98 -14.00 -0.95 0.45
C PRO A 98 -14.71 -2.28 0.23
N THR A 99 -13.96 -3.36 0.37
CA THR A 99 -14.44 -4.74 0.40
C THR A 99 -14.33 -5.33 1.80
N ASP A 100 -14.93 -6.49 2.04
CA ASP A 100 -14.89 -7.19 3.34
C ASP A 100 -13.47 -7.55 3.81
N LYS A 101 -12.47 -7.48 2.94
CA LYS A 101 -11.07 -7.77 3.25
C LYS A 101 -10.26 -6.53 3.60
N ASP A 102 -10.82 -5.35 3.37
CA ASP A 102 -10.15 -4.08 3.58
C ASP A 102 -10.37 -3.60 5.01
N PHE A 103 -9.37 -2.89 5.55
CA PHE A 103 -9.56 -2.19 6.81
C PHE A 103 -10.34 -0.90 6.54
N VAL A 104 -11.45 -0.72 7.25
CA VAL A 104 -12.25 0.51 7.18
C VAL A 104 -12.26 1.15 8.55
N HIS A 105 -11.61 2.31 8.65
CA HIS A 105 -11.59 3.04 9.91
C HIS A 105 -12.99 3.57 10.24
N THR A 106 -13.31 3.64 11.54
CA THR A 106 -14.65 4.01 12.02
C THR A 106 -15.11 5.40 11.59
N ASN A 107 -14.17 6.30 11.29
CA ASN A 107 -14.48 7.65 10.78
C ASN A 107 -14.70 7.72 9.26
N PHE A 108 -14.45 6.64 8.50
CA PHE A 108 -14.54 6.66 7.05
C PHE A 108 -15.97 6.92 6.58
N ALA A 109 -16.93 6.08 6.97
CA ALA A 109 -18.32 6.23 6.52
C ALA A 109 -18.94 7.58 6.95
N PRO A 110 -18.82 8.02 8.23
CA PRO A 110 -19.33 9.34 8.63
C PRO A 110 -18.67 10.49 7.87
N GLY A 111 -17.37 10.41 7.60
CA GLY A 111 -16.65 11.41 6.83
C GLY A 111 -17.12 11.48 5.38
N MET A 112 -17.32 10.32 4.74
CA MET A 112 -17.84 10.23 3.38
C MET A 112 -19.27 10.77 3.25
N GLU A 113 -20.12 10.55 4.26
CA GLU A 113 -21.47 11.14 4.31
C GLU A 113 -21.44 12.67 4.44
N LYS A 114 -20.46 13.19 5.19
CA LYS A 114 -20.29 14.62 5.45
C LYS A 114 -19.75 15.38 4.24
N ASP A 115 -18.64 14.93 3.67
CA ASP A 115 -18.01 15.58 2.51
C ASP A 115 -17.12 14.63 1.70
N LYS A 116 -17.73 13.80 0.85
CA LYS A 116 -17.02 12.91 -0.07
C LYS A 116 -16.09 13.62 -1.08
N ALA A 117 -16.27 14.92 -1.32
CA ALA A 117 -15.50 15.67 -2.31
C ALA A 117 -14.20 16.23 -1.71
N LYS A 118 -14.08 16.22 -0.39
CA LYS A 118 -12.89 16.68 0.32
C LYS A 118 -11.71 15.76 0.06
N PHE A 119 -10.57 16.36 -0.27
CA PHE A 119 -9.32 15.67 -0.53
C PHE A 119 -8.12 16.53 -0.12
N PHE A 120 -6.96 15.88 -0.04
CA PHE A 120 -5.68 16.53 0.20
C PHE A 120 -4.60 15.98 -0.73
N ASP A 121 -3.50 16.72 -0.84
CA ASP A 121 -2.33 16.28 -1.61
C ASP A 121 -1.47 15.43 -0.70
N THR A 122 -1.31 14.15 -1.04
CA THR A 122 -0.70 13.18 -0.14
C THR A 122 0.82 13.31 -0.16
N TYR A 123 1.45 13.19 0.99
CA TYR A 123 2.90 13.01 1.13
C TYR A 123 3.14 11.89 2.13
N ILE A 124 3.84 10.82 1.74
CA ILE A 124 4.12 9.67 2.60
C ILE A 124 5.59 9.61 3.01
N VAL A 125 5.84 9.22 4.25
CA VAL A 125 7.15 8.83 4.80
C VAL A 125 7.04 7.43 5.36
N PHE A 126 7.98 6.57 5.00
CA PHE A 126 8.02 5.20 5.45
C PHE A 126 9.21 4.97 6.37
N ASP A 127 8.93 4.55 7.60
CA ASP A 127 9.90 4.36 8.67
C ASP A 127 9.90 2.92 9.17
N ARG A 128 11.07 2.40 9.55
CA ARG A 128 11.16 1.20 10.40
C ARG A 128 11.02 1.59 11.86
N MET A 129 10.17 0.88 12.60
CA MET A 129 10.09 0.99 14.06
C MET A 129 11.05 -0.02 14.72
N ASN A 130 11.49 0.25 15.93
CA ASN A 130 12.31 -0.68 16.72
C ASN A 130 11.49 -1.82 17.38
N ILE A 131 10.47 -2.33 16.69
CA ILE A 131 9.59 -3.40 17.15
C ILE A 131 9.69 -4.57 16.17
N ILE A 132 10.31 -5.67 16.61
CA ILE A 132 10.51 -6.89 15.79
C ILE A 132 9.69 -8.09 16.29
N ASP A 133 9.28 -8.06 17.55
CA ASP A 133 8.41 -9.06 18.17
C ASP A 133 6.97 -8.55 18.17
N SER A 134 6.04 -9.38 17.70
CA SER A 134 4.62 -9.03 17.65
C SER A 134 4.03 -8.81 19.03
N LYS A 135 4.60 -9.47 20.06
CA LYS A 135 4.18 -9.30 21.46
C LYS A 135 4.54 -7.93 22.04
N SER A 136 5.53 -7.26 21.45
CA SER A 136 5.99 -5.94 21.89
C SER A 136 5.26 -4.78 21.21
N ILE A 137 4.34 -5.04 20.27
CA ILE A 137 3.63 -3.97 19.55
C ILE A 137 2.90 -3.02 20.53
N ALA A 138 2.16 -3.57 21.51
CA ALA A 138 1.44 -2.77 22.51
C ALA A 138 2.34 -2.00 23.49
N GLN A 139 3.64 -2.29 23.51
CA GLN A 139 4.61 -1.58 24.37
C GLN A 139 5.09 -0.27 23.72
N GLY A 140 4.68 0.00 22.48
CA GLY A 140 5.14 1.15 21.73
C GLY A 140 6.54 0.94 21.14
N GLY A 141 6.99 1.94 20.38
CA GLY A 141 8.31 1.92 19.77
C GLY A 141 8.73 3.30 19.30
N LYS A 142 10.00 3.40 18.93
CA LYS A 142 10.61 4.58 18.30
C LYS A 142 10.93 4.25 16.85
N VAL A 143 10.96 5.28 16.02
CA VAL A 143 11.56 5.18 14.70
C VAL A 143 13.03 4.80 14.85
N LEU A 144 13.40 3.72 14.19
CA LEU A 144 14.78 3.25 14.09
C LEU A 144 15.49 3.91 12.91
N GLN A 145 14.85 3.89 11.73
CA GLN A 145 15.35 4.62 10.57
C GLN A 145 14.22 4.97 9.58
N PRO A 146 14.33 6.12 8.88
CA PRO A 146 13.57 6.37 7.68
C PRO A 146 14.06 5.46 6.56
N LEU A 147 13.13 4.94 5.76
CA LEU A 147 13.42 4.09 4.60
C LEU A 147 13.19 4.84 3.30
N GLY A 148 12.15 5.67 3.23
CA GLY A 148 11.86 6.46 2.04
C GLY A 148 10.71 7.43 2.24
N TYR A 149 10.45 8.22 1.21
CA TYR A 149 9.31 9.10 1.12
C TYR A 149 8.86 9.25 -0.34
N ASN A 150 7.61 9.64 -0.55
CA ASN A 150 7.11 10.06 -1.84
C ASN A 150 6.02 11.13 -1.65
N ASP A 151 5.81 11.94 -2.67
CA ASP A 151 4.84 13.06 -2.69
C ASP A 151 3.94 12.91 -3.92
N ASP A 152 4.56 12.77 -5.09
CA ASP A 152 3.88 12.81 -6.38
C ASP A 152 4.22 11.58 -7.23
N THR A 153 3.22 11.03 -7.94
CA THR A 153 3.43 10.03 -8.99
C THR A 153 2.40 10.12 -10.11
N ARG A 154 2.85 9.85 -11.33
CA ARG A 154 1.97 9.70 -12.52
C ARG A 154 1.43 8.29 -12.71
N GLU A 155 1.84 7.34 -11.85
CA GLU A 155 1.35 5.97 -11.89
C GLU A 155 -0.04 5.82 -11.24
N LEU A 156 -0.44 6.80 -10.43
CA LEU A 156 -1.77 6.89 -9.83
C LEU A 156 -2.64 7.91 -10.59
N PRO A 157 -3.99 7.80 -10.47
CA PRO A 157 -4.90 8.81 -11.01
C PRO A 157 -4.56 10.21 -10.52
N ALA A 158 -4.87 11.20 -11.36
CA ALA A 158 -4.83 12.60 -10.94
C ALA A 158 -5.92 12.85 -9.89
N ASN A 159 -5.62 13.69 -8.89
CA ASN A 159 -6.61 14.14 -7.92
C ASN A 159 -7.68 15.03 -8.61
N PRO A 160 -8.76 15.45 -7.92
CA PRO A 160 -9.83 16.26 -8.49
C PRO A 160 -9.39 17.62 -9.07
N SER A 161 -8.18 18.11 -8.73
CA SER A 161 -7.60 19.31 -9.34
C SER A 161 -6.93 19.06 -10.70
N GLY A 162 -6.86 17.80 -11.15
CA GLY A 162 -6.17 17.37 -12.36
C GLY A 162 -4.66 17.19 -12.17
N ALA A 163 -4.17 17.23 -10.93
CA ALA A 163 -2.76 17.10 -10.60
C ALA A 163 -2.40 15.70 -10.07
N TYR A 164 -1.17 15.27 -10.32
CA TYR A 164 -0.66 13.94 -9.96
C TYR A 164 0.02 13.95 -8.57
N TYR A 165 -0.72 14.42 -7.56
CA TYR A 165 -0.23 14.59 -6.18
C TYR A 165 -0.62 13.45 -5.23
N ASN A 166 -0.91 12.29 -5.80
CA ASN A 166 -1.04 11.04 -5.05
C ASN A 166 0.35 10.42 -4.92
N SER A 167 0.62 9.80 -3.77
CA SER A 167 1.93 9.26 -3.42
C SER A 167 2.04 7.77 -3.72
N LEU A 168 3.18 7.34 -4.27
CA LEU A 168 3.56 5.94 -4.44
C LEU A 168 5.04 5.75 -4.15
N LEU A 169 5.35 4.90 -3.17
CA LEU A 169 6.69 4.49 -2.80
C LEU A 169 6.85 2.98 -3.02
N ARG A 170 7.99 2.58 -3.58
CA ARG A 170 8.44 1.18 -3.60
C ARG A 170 9.76 1.10 -2.88
N GLN A 171 9.75 0.55 -1.68
CA GLN A 171 10.97 0.30 -0.93
C GLN A 171 11.45 -1.10 -1.25
N THR A 172 12.63 -1.22 -1.84
CA THR A 172 13.31 -2.52 -2.04
C THR A 172 14.25 -2.80 -0.89
N THR A 173 14.44 -4.09 -0.61
CA THR A 173 15.40 -4.56 0.40
C THR A 173 16.82 -4.36 -0.10
N ASN A 174 17.69 -3.81 0.74
CA ASN A 174 19.12 -3.75 0.47
C ASN A 174 19.86 -4.77 1.33
N LEU A 175 20.16 -5.94 0.75
CA LEU A 175 20.81 -7.04 1.48
C LEU A 175 22.22 -6.70 2.00
N ASN A 176 22.83 -5.64 1.49
CA ASN A 176 24.15 -5.17 1.93
C ASN A 176 24.08 -4.12 3.04
N ASN A 177 22.88 -3.63 3.38
CA ASN A 177 22.68 -2.64 4.43
C ASN A 177 21.55 -3.06 5.40
N PRO A 178 21.87 -3.56 6.61
CA PRO A 178 20.87 -4.00 7.59
C PRO A 178 19.81 -2.96 7.97
N THR A 179 20.15 -1.66 7.87
CA THR A 179 19.19 -0.58 8.14
C THR A 179 18.21 -0.36 6.99
N GLU A 180 18.51 -0.84 5.79
CA GLU A 180 17.61 -0.77 4.63
C GLU A 180 16.98 -2.14 4.29
N SER A 181 17.49 -3.24 4.86
CA SER A 181 16.92 -4.59 4.66
C SER A 181 15.50 -4.72 5.21
N LEU A 182 14.52 -5.00 4.37
CA LEU A 182 13.13 -5.16 4.80
C LEU A 182 12.91 -6.50 5.49
N VAL A 183 12.91 -6.45 6.82
CA VAL A 183 12.79 -7.61 7.71
C VAL A 183 11.45 -7.61 8.44
N ARG A 184 11.16 -8.70 9.15
CA ARG A 184 10.02 -8.78 10.06
C ARG A 184 10.02 -7.61 11.05
N GLY A 185 8.85 -7.01 11.28
CA GLY A 185 8.68 -5.98 12.29
C GLY A 185 7.54 -5.02 11.99
N VAL A 186 7.43 -3.99 12.81
CA VAL A 186 6.52 -2.87 12.60
C VAL A 186 7.19 -1.78 11.77
N TYR A 187 6.44 -1.27 10.83
CA TYR A 187 6.77 -0.10 10.04
C TYR A 187 5.72 0.98 10.27
N ARG A 188 6.13 2.23 10.22
CA ARG A 188 5.22 3.37 10.32
C ARG A 188 5.12 4.07 8.97
N ILE A 189 3.91 4.28 8.51
CA ILE A 189 3.59 5.10 7.35
C ILE A 189 3.08 6.41 7.91
N SER A 190 3.90 7.45 7.81
CA SER A 190 3.49 8.79 8.18
C SER A 190 2.96 9.50 6.95
N PHE A 191 1.80 10.15 7.05
CA PHE A 191 1.25 10.93 5.96
C PHE A 191 0.91 12.36 6.36
N THR A 192 1.16 13.28 5.44
CA THR A 192 0.94 14.72 5.62
C THR A 192 0.62 15.37 4.26
N SER A 193 0.50 16.69 4.24
CA SER A 193 0.38 17.51 3.03
C SER A 193 1.21 18.79 3.16
N PHE A 194 1.94 19.12 2.09
CA PHE A 194 2.66 20.39 1.98
C PHE A 194 1.86 21.49 1.25
N ARG A 195 0.87 21.10 0.46
CA ARG A 195 0.11 21.97 -0.44
C ARG A 195 -1.28 22.33 0.09
N SER A 196 -1.80 21.53 1.02
CA SER A 196 -3.14 21.66 1.61
C SER A 196 -3.14 21.26 3.08
N GLN A 197 -4.26 21.47 3.77
CA GLN A 197 -4.52 20.80 5.04
C GLN A 197 -4.84 19.33 4.76
N VAL A 198 -4.46 18.45 5.68
CA VAL A 198 -4.81 17.03 5.59
C VAL A 198 -6.26 16.88 6.03
N GLU A 199 -7.17 16.99 5.07
CA GLU A 199 -8.61 16.82 5.27
C GLU A 199 -9.20 16.08 4.08
N GLY A 200 -10.07 15.12 4.34
CA GLY A 200 -10.74 14.32 3.32
C GLY A 200 -10.49 12.83 3.44
N SER A 201 -11.07 12.07 2.51
CA SER A 201 -10.93 10.63 2.45
C SER A 201 -9.57 10.23 1.89
N PHE A 202 -9.06 9.07 2.29
CA PHE A 202 -7.88 8.46 1.69
C PHE A 202 -7.93 6.93 1.68
N GLU A 203 -7.31 6.35 0.66
CA GLU A 203 -7.02 4.92 0.55
C GLU A 203 -5.50 4.75 0.64
N ALA A 204 -5.03 4.03 1.66
CA ALA A 204 -3.66 3.58 1.76
C ALA A 204 -3.58 2.09 1.38
N THR A 205 -2.77 1.76 0.40
CA THR A 205 -2.56 0.38 -0.05
C THR A 205 -1.14 -0.04 0.23
N ILE A 206 -0.96 -1.20 0.86
CA ILE A 206 0.33 -1.89 0.98
C ILE A 206 0.34 -3.09 0.05
N GLY A 207 1.34 -3.14 -0.84
CA GLY A 207 1.64 -4.27 -1.70
C GLY A 207 2.88 -5.01 -1.22
N THR A 208 2.83 -6.34 -1.15
CA THR A 208 3.98 -7.16 -0.76
C THR A 208 3.93 -8.57 -1.37
N ASN A 209 5.10 -9.21 -1.46
CA ASN A 209 5.22 -10.58 -1.93
C ASN A 209 5.03 -11.64 -0.82
N VAL A 210 4.84 -11.22 0.44
CA VAL A 210 4.54 -12.15 1.55
C VAL A 210 3.13 -11.96 2.09
N PRO A 211 2.43 -13.05 2.46
CA PRO A 211 1.12 -12.95 3.09
C PRO A 211 1.24 -12.55 4.56
N GLY A 212 0.11 -12.14 5.15
CA GLY A 212 0.00 -11.89 6.60
C GLY A 212 0.42 -10.50 7.06
N VAL A 213 0.64 -9.56 6.13
CA VAL A 213 0.75 -8.14 6.48
C VAL A 213 -0.56 -7.65 7.08
N LYS A 214 -0.45 -6.80 8.11
CA LYS A 214 -1.58 -6.14 8.77
C LYS A 214 -1.31 -4.64 8.83
N ILE A 215 -2.36 -3.82 8.73
CA ILE A 215 -2.30 -2.37 8.85
C ILE A 215 -3.36 -1.89 9.83
N ALA A 216 -3.05 -0.86 10.62
CA ALA A 216 -4.00 -0.23 11.55
C ALA A 216 -3.66 1.25 11.79
N ALA A 217 -4.59 1.97 12.40
CA ALA A 217 -4.40 3.39 12.77
C ALA A 217 -3.50 3.56 14.00
N SER A 218 -3.49 2.56 14.89
CA SER A 218 -2.76 2.60 16.15
C SER A 218 -1.95 1.32 16.38
N LEU A 219 -0.96 1.39 17.27
CA LEU A 219 -0.20 0.20 17.69
C LEU A 219 -1.08 -0.74 18.52
N GLU A 220 -2.03 -0.22 19.28
CA GLU A 220 -3.01 -0.99 20.04
C GLU A 220 -3.88 -1.85 19.12
N GLU A 221 -4.49 -1.25 18.09
CA GLU A 221 -5.28 -1.99 17.09
C GLU A 221 -4.40 -2.98 16.30
N LEU A 222 -3.18 -2.57 15.92
CA LEU A 222 -2.26 -3.45 15.22
C LEU A 222 -1.91 -4.67 16.08
N HIS A 223 -1.71 -4.48 17.39
CA HIS A 223 -1.41 -5.57 18.32
C HIS A 223 -2.55 -6.59 18.37
N GLN A 224 -3.80 -6.13 18.47
CA GLN A 224 -5.00 -6.97 18.47
C GLN A 224 -5.11 -7.75 17.15
N LEU A 225 -4.96 -7.07 16.02
CA LEU A 225 -4.99 -7.68 14.69
C LEU A 225 -3.93 -8.77 14.50
N VAL A 226 -2.75 -8.58 15.07
CA VAL A 226 -1.61 -9.48 14.85
C VAL A 226 -1.60 -10.66 15.83
N ASN A 227 -1.97 -10.44 17.11
CA ASN A 227 -1.81 -11.46 18.15
C ASN A 227 -3.13 -12.10 18.59
N ASP A 228 -4.23 -11.35 18.55
CA ASP A 228 -5.52 -11.81 19.07
C ASP A 228 -6.43 -12.34 17.94
N GLY A 229 -6.08 -12.01 16.68
CA GLY A 229 -6.81 -12.45 15.49
C GLY A 229 -8.21 -11.83 15.36
N ASN A 230 -8.52 -10.80 16.15
CA ASN A 230 -9.83 -10.18 16.23
C ASN A 230 -9.79 -8.71 15.77
N LEU A 231 -10.72 -8.37 14.88
CA LEU A 231 -11.51 -7.14 14.88
C LEU A 231 -12.97 -7.51 14.63
#